data_AF-A0A1U7W528-F1
#
_entry.id   AF-A0A1U7W528-F1
#
_cell.length_a   1.000
_cell.length_b   1.000
_cell.length_c   1.000
_cell.angle_alpha   90.00
_cell.angle_beta   90.00
_cell.angle_gamma   90.00
#
_symmetry.space_group_name_H-M   'P 1'
#
loop_
_entity.id
_entity.type
_entity.pdbx_description
1 polymer ?
#
loop_
_entity_poly.entity_id
_entity_poly.type
_entity_poly.pdbx_seq_one_letter_code
_entity_poly.pdbx_strand_id
1 'polypeptide(L)'
;MHRRLTTVDRLAKWGVQVDQSCTLCGRDIEETHDYLYFECSYSQSLWKGMLRWLEYQRTTGNWKTELQWLIANVNNRNPRKTLPGVVFAAVVYNIWMKRNDRRFQQLSREAKDRAKEIALQVHIAGQKKLKW
;
A
#
# COMPACT_ATOMS: atom_id res chain seq x y z
N MET A 1 5.28 -13.71 -1.72
CA MET A 1 4.76 -12.38 -2.12
C MET A 1 5.94 -11.41 -2.13
N HIS A 2 6.48 -11.04 -3.29
CA HIS A 2 7.68 -10.17 -3.34
C HIS A 2 7.33 -8.76 -2.86
N ARG A 3 8.19 -8.18 -2.00
CA ARG A 3 8.20 -6.77 -1.59
C ARG A 3 8.47 -5.85 -2.81
N ARG A 4 7.47 -5.75 -3.70
CA ARG A 4 7.53 -5.04 -4.99
C ARG A 4 6.84 -3.68 -4.96
N LEU A 5 6.13 -3.35 -3.88
CA LEU A 5 5.61 -2.01 -3.67
C LEU A 5 6.80 -1.12 -3.29
N THR A 6 7.06 -0.12 -4.12
CA THR A 6 8.11 0.89 -3.93
C THR A 6 7.83 1.66 -2.64
N THR A 7 8.50 1.28 -1.55
CA THR A 7 8.58 2.07 -0.33
C THR A 7 9.53 3.25 -0.50
N VAL A 8 9.46 4.19 0.46
CA VAL A 8 10.36 5.35 0.57
C VAL A 8 11.83 4.95 0.43
N ASP A 9 12.21 3.76 0.92
CA ASP A 9 13.56 3.18 0.80
C ASP A 9 14.13 3.22 -0.62
N ARG A 10 13.29 3.06 -1.64
CA ARG A 10 13.74 3.10 -3.05
C ARG A 10 13.85 4.50 -3.60
N LEU A 11 13.06 5.45 -3.10
CA LEU A 11 13.13 6.87 -3.50
C LEU A 11 14.36 7.55 -2.90
N ALA A 12 14.71 7.22 -1.65
CA ALA A 12 15.94 7.68 -1.00
C ALA A 12 17.20 7.22 -1.73
N LYS A 13 17.22 5.97 -2.23
CA LYS A 13 18.31 5.44 -3.08
C LYS A 13 18.48 6.18 -4.41
N TRP A 14 17.48 6.94 -4.86
CA TRP A 14 17.52 7.71 -6.11
C TRP A 14 17.90 9.18 -5.87
N GLY A 15 18.37 9.53 -4.67
CA GLY A 15 18.86 10.87 -4.34
C GLY A 15 17.75 11.92 -4.17
N VAL A 16 16.49 11.49 -4.07
CA VAL A 16 15.39 12.40 -3.74
C VAL A 16 15.35 12.54 -2.21
N GLN A 17 15.77 13.69 -1.70
CA GLN A 17 15.57 14.07 -0.30
C GLN A 17 14.06 14.23 -0.09
N VAL A 18 13.42 13.23 0.49
CA VAL A 18 11.99 13.29 0.81
C VAL A 18 11.83 13.07 2.30
N ASP A 19 11.04 13.93 2.94
CA ASP A 19 10.74 13.86 4.37
C ASP A 19 10.34 12.45 4.78
N GLN A 20 11.08 11.76 5.64
CA GLN A 20 10.77 10.36 5.97
C GLN A 20 9.50 10.21 6.81
N SER A 21 8.88 11.31 7.26
CA SER A 21 7.63 11.29 8.02
C SER A 21 6.46 10.66 7.24
N CYS A 22 5.55 10.01 7.98
CA CYS A 22 4.38 9.40 7.39
C CYS A 22 3.30 10.44 7.06
N THR A 23 3.08 10.64 5.76
CA THR A 23 2.09 11.59 5.23
C THR A 23 0.63 11.20 5.50
N LEU A 24 0.35 9.95 5.87
CA LEU A 24 -1.00 9.48 6.14
C LEU A 24 -1.50 9.87 7.53
N CYS A 25 -0.68 9.66 8.57
CA CYS A 25 -1.02 10.00 9.94
C CYS A 25 -0.47 11.37 10.40
N GLY A 26 0.45 11.97 9.64
CA GLY A 26 1.08 13.25 9.97
C GLY A 26 2.01 13.18 11.17
N ARG A 27 2.45 11.98 11.57
CA ARG A 27 3.42 11.80 12.66
C ARG A 27 4.83 11.76 12.10
N ASP A 28 5.77 12.30 12.88
CA ASP A 28 7.20 12.22 12.61
C ASP A 28 7.74 10.82 12.94
N ILE A 29 7.28 9.85 12.16
CA ILE A 29 7.68 8.44 12.22
C ILE A 29 8.10 8.05 10.82
N GLU A 30 9.25 7.39 10.72
CA GLU A 30 9.78 6.88 9.47
C GLU A 30 8.75 5.99 8.74
N GLU A 31 8.39 6.39 7.52
CA GLU A 31 7.44 5.69 6.68
C GLU A 31 8.08 4.45 6.04
N THR A 32 8.11 3.36 6.80
CA THR A 32 8.49 2.03 6.30
C THR A 32 7.29 1.31 5.67
N HIS A 33 7.54 0.18 4.98
CA HIS A 33 6.49 -0.67 4.43
C HIS A 33 5.46 -1.09 5.49
N ASP A 34 5.96 -1.60 6.61
CA ASP A 34 5.12 -2.21 7.64
C ASP A 34 4.35 -1.11 8.38
N TYR A 35 5.00 0.04 8.61
CA TYR A 35 4.33 1.23 9.11
C TYR A 35 3.21 1.69 8.19
N LEU A 36 3.49 1.87 6.90
CA LEU A 36 2.51 2.37 5.92
C LEU A 36 1.26 1.51 5.86
N TYR A 37 1.40 0.18 5.88
CA TYR A 37 0.28 -0.69 5.56
C TYR A 37 -0.52 -1.19 6.75
N PHE A 38 0.02 -1.37 7.96
CA PHE A 38 -0.80 -1.77 9.13
C PHE A 38 -0.25 -1.36 10.50
N GLU A 39 0.74 -0.47 10.61
CA GLU A 39 1.14 0.10 11.92
C GLU A 39 0.83 1.60 12.03
N CYS A 40 0.63 2.28 10.90
CA CYS A 40 0.09 3.62 10.83
C CYS A 40 -1.38 3.62 11.28
N SER A 41 -1.73 4.53 12.18
CA SER A 41 -3.09 4.63 12.73
C SER A 41 -4.16 4.78 11.64
N TYR A 42 -3.88 5.54 10.58
CA TYR A 42 -4.77 5.68 9.43
C TYR A 42 -5.04 4.32 8.75
N SER A 43 -3.98 3.57 8.45
CA SER A 43 -4.06 2.27 7.77
C SER A 43 -4.80 1.23 8.62
N GLN A 44 -4.53 1.19 9.94
CA GLN A 44 -5.20 0.32 10.89
C GLN A 44 -6.69 0.64 10.99
N SER A 45 -7.05 1.92 11.12
CA SER A 45 -8.46 2.33 11.20
C SER A 45 -9.23 1.96 9.93
N LEU A 46 -8.63 2.18 8.75
CA LEU A 46 -9.23 1.80 7.47
C LEU A 46 -9.47 0.30 7.40
N TRP A 47 -8.45 -0.51 7.72
CA TRP A 47 -8.57 -1.97 7.65
C TRP A 47 -9.54 -2.54 8.67
N LYS A 48 -9.53 -2.02 9.91
CA LYS A 48 -10.49 -2.39 10.96
C LYS A 48 -11.94 -2.10 10.54
N GLY A 49 -12.16 -0.96 9.86
CA GLY A 49 -13.46 -0.63 9.27
C GLY A 49 -13.92 -1.65 8.25
N MET A 50 -13.03 -2.05 7.34
CA MET A 50 -13.33 -3.07 6.32
C MET A 50 -13.57 -4.45 6.92
N LEU A 51 -12.79 -4.87 7.91
CA LEU A 51 -13.03 -6.13 8.63
C LEU A 51 -14.39 -6.15 9.31
N ARG A 52 -14.79 -5.03 9.96
CA ARG A 52 -16.11 -4.91 10.58
C ARG A 52 -17.24 -4.99 9.55
N TRP A 53 -17.07 -4.35 8.40
CA TRP A 53 -18.03 -4.42 7.28
C TRP A 53 -18.16 -5.85 6.72
N LEU A 54 -17.07 -6.62 6.76
CA LEU A 54 -17.04 -8.04 6.43
C LEU A 54 -17.45 -8.97 7.58
N GLU A 55 -17.96 -8.42 8.69
CA GLU A 55 -18.39 -9.17 9.89
C GLU A 55 -17.27 -9.94 10.61
N TYR A 56 -16.00 -9.60 10.40
CA TYR A 56 -14.88 -10.17 11.14
C TYR A 56 -14.61 -9.38 12.43
N GLN A 57 -14.95 -9.97 13.57
CA GLN A 57 -14.65 -9.42 14.90
C GLN A 57 -13.24 -9.84 15.33
N ARG A 58 -12.22 -9.08 14.92
CA ARG A 58 -10.82 -9.32 15.33
C ARG A 58 -10.04 -8.03 15.49
N THR A 59 -8.91 -8.15 16.19
CA THR A 59 -7.89 -7.09 16.27
C THR A 59 -7.03 -7.09 15.02
N THR A 60 -6.71 -5.90 14.53
CA THR A 60 -5.71 -5.69 13.48
C THR A 60 -4.30 -5.80 14.07
N GLY A 61 -3.41 -6.51 13.40
CA GLY A 61 -1.99 -6.62 13.74
C GLY A 61 -1.11 -5.95 12.68
N ASN A 62 0.18 -6.26 12.70
CA ASN A 62 1.13 -5.79 11.69
C ASN A 62 0.94 -6.51 10.34
N TRP A 63 1.67 -6.04 9.32
CA TRP A 63 1.61 -6.60 7.97
C TRP A 63 1.71 -8.13 7.91
N LYS A 64 2.66 -8.71 8.68
CA LYS A 64 2.87 -10.16 8.68
C LYS A 64 1.67 -10.90 9.26
N THR A 65 1.12 -10.41 10.38
CA THR A 65 -0.07 -10.98 11.02
C THR A 65 -1.27 -10.94 10.09
N GLU A 66 -1.50 -9.81 9.41
CA GLU A 66 -2.59 -9.65 8.45
C GLU A 66 -2.45 -10.61 7.27
N LEU A 67 -1.24 -10.74 6.73
CA LEU A 67 -0.98 -11.62 5.61
C LEU A 67 -1.18 -13.09 5.96
N GLN A 68 -0.74 -13.52 7.16
CA GLN A 68 -0.96 -14.87 7.65
C GLN A 68 -2.45 -15.16 7.85
N TRP A 69 -3.19 -14.20 8.39
CA TRP A 69 -4.64 -14.33 8.54
C TRP A 69 -5.33 -14.48 7.18
N LEU A 70 -4.96 -13.69 6.17
CA LEU A 70 -5.51 -13.84 4.82
C LEU A 70 -5.20 -15.19 4.21
N ILE A 71 -3.96 -15.68 4.33
CA ILE A 71 -3.58 -16.99 3.79
C ILE A 71 -4.44 -18.11 4.41
N ALA A 72 -4.73 -18.03 5.70
CA ALA A 72 -5.55 -19.02 6.40
C ALA A 72 -7.05 -18.93 6.07
N ASN A 73 -7.55 -17.73 5.73
CA ASN A 73 -8.99 -17.48 5.60
C ASN A 73 -9.47 -17.36 4.16
N VAL A 74 -8.57 -17.06 3.22
CA VAL A 74 -8.92 -16.89 1.80
C VAL A 74 -8.97 -18.24 1.09
N ASN A 75 -10.08 -18.49 0.40
CA ASN A 75 -10.24 -19.68 -0.42
C ASN A 75 -10.98 -19.35 -1.72
N ASN A 76 -10.28 -19.45 -2.86
CA ASN A 76 -10.79 -19.10 -4.19
C ASN A 76 -11.93 -20.02 -4.68
N ARG A 77 -12.15 -21.17 -4.04
CA ARG A 77 -13.27 -22.07 -4.35
C ARG A 77 -14.57 -21.65 -3.69
N ASN A 78 -14.53 -20.71 -2.74
CA ASN A 78 -15.70 -20.18 -2.04
C ASN A 78 -15.73 -18.65 -2.20
N PRO A 79 -16.72 -18.08 -2.92
CA PRO A 79 -16.82 -16.64 -3.16
C PRO A 79 -16.79 -15.81 -1.87
N ARG A 80 -17.46 -16.26 -0.79
CA ARG A 80 -17.46 -15.56 0.50
C ARG A 80 -16.06 -15.54 1.13
N LYS A 81 -15.31 -16.63 0.99
CA LYS A 81 -13.91 -16.71 1.45
C LYS A 81 -12.94 -16.01 0.51
N THR A 82 -13.34 -15.59 -0.68
CA THR A 82 -12.47 -14.82 -1.59
C THR A 82 -12.51 -13.33 -1.26
N LEU A 83 -13.63 -12.85 -0.72
CA LEU A 83 -13.90 -11.45 -0.43
C LEU A 83 -12.84 -10.76 0.47
N PRO A 84 -12.33 -11.38 1.57
CA PRO A 84 -11.30 -10.75 2.39
C PRO A 84 -10.01 -10.42 1.62
N GLY A 85 -9.61 -11.29 0.69
CA GLY A 85 -8.43 -11.08 -0.15
C GLY A 85 -8.60 -9.92 -1.13
N VAL A 86 -9.77 -9.81 -1.75
CA VAL A 86 -10.11 -8.70 -2.67
C VAL A 86 -10.15 -7.38 -1.92
N VAL A 87 -10.82 -7.35 -0.76
CA VAL A 87 -10.94 -6.15 0.06
C VAL A 87 -9.58 -5.72 0.60
N PHE A 88 -8.73 -6.67 1.04
CA PHE A 88 -7.37 -6.36 1.45
C PHE A 88 -6.53 -5.74 0.33
N ALA A 89 -6.59 -6.31 -0.87
CA ALA A 89 -5.89 -5.74 -2.03
C ALA A 89 -6.38 -4.33 -2.36
N ALA A 90 -7.69 -4.09 -2.27
CA ALA A 90 -8.27 -2.76 -2.46
C ALA A 90 -7.82 -1.76 -1.38
N VAL A 91 -7.71 -2.17 -0.12
CA VAL A 91 -7.21 -1.33 0.98
C VAL A 91 -5.75 -0.96 0.78
N VAL A 92 -4.89 -1.92 0.46
CA VAL A 92 -3.47 -1.67 0.14
C VAL A 92 -3.34 -0.69 -1.03
N TYR A 93 -4.12 -0.88 -2.09
CA TYR A 93 -4.12 0.03 -3.23
C TYR A 93 -4.55 1.46 -2.84
N ASN A 94 -5.61 1.60 -2.05
CA ASN A 94 -6.11 2.91 -1.61
C ASN A 94 -5.11 3.62 -0.69
N ILE A 95 -4.44 2.90 0.21
CA ILE A 95 -3.36 3.43 1.06
C ILE A 95 -2.24 3.97 0.17
N TRP A 96 -1.76 3.17 -0.78
CA TRP A 96 -0.71 3.58 -1.73
C TRP A 96 -1.12 4.82 -2.53
N MET A 97 -2.32 4.83 -3.09
CA MET A 97 -2.85 5.93 -3.90
C MET A 97 -2.92 7.22 -3.08
N LYS A 98 -3.53 7.17 -1.89
CA LYS A 98 -3.69 8.35 -1.03
C LYS A 98 -2.35 8.87 -0.50
N ARG A 99 -1.43 7.97 -0.17
CA ARG A 99 -0.07 8.33 0.23
C ARG A 99 0.63 9.06 -0.91
N ASN A 100 0.58 8.52 -2.11
CA ASN A 100 1.22 9.15 -3.27
C ASN A 100 0.57 10.50 -3.59
N ASP A 101 -0.75 10.58 -3.54
CA ASP A 101 -1.48 11.83 -3.73
C ASP A 101 -0.98 12.92 -2.76
N ARG A 102 -0.95 12.63 -1.44
CA ARG A 102 -0.44 13.58 -0.45
C ARG A 102 1.04 13.93 -0.64
N ARG A 103 1.85 12.95 -1.02
CA ARG A 103 3.29 13.12 -1.20
C ARG A 103 3.65 13.99 -2.41
N PHE A 104 2.85 13.90 -3.47
CA PHE A 104 3.14 14.52 -4.76
C PHE A 104 2.18 15.67 -5.11
N GLN A 105 1.17 15.97 -4.28
CA GLN A 105 0.29 17.13 -4.47
C GLN A 105 0.93 18.48 -4.11
N GLN A 106 2.04 18.50 -3.35
CA GLN A 106 2.72 19.75 -2.95
C GLN A 106 4.01 20.07 -3.74
N LEU A 107 4.44 19.20 -4.65
CA LEU A 107 5.54 19.49 -5.55
C LEU A 107 4.95 19.85 -6.91
N SER A 108 4.95 21.14 -7.22
CA SER A 108 4.72 21.67 -8.56
C SER A 108 5.29 20.72 -9.62
N ARG A 109 4.41 20.11 -10.42
CA ARG A 109 4.77 19.10 -11.42
C ARG A 109 5.64 19.74 -12.51
N GLU A 110 6.95 19.70 -12.35
CA GLU A 110 7.87 19.93 -13.47
C GLU A 110 7.80 18.73 -14.44
N ALA A 111 8.08 18.96 -15.72
CA ALA A 111 8.04 17.94 -16.77
C ALA A 111 8.85 16.67 -16.41
N LYS A 112 9.86 16.81 -15.56
CA LYS A 112 10.71 15.74 -15.05
C LYS A 112 9.96 14.76 -14.13
N ASP A 113 9.02 15.23 -13.33
CA ASP A 113 8.21 14.38 -12.45
C ASP A 113 7.13 13.64 -13.23
N ARG A 114 6.58 14.29 -14.27
CA ARG A 114 5.68 13.66 -15.23
C ARG A 114 6.38 12.55 -16.02
N ALA A 115 7.63 12.76 -16.44
CA ALA A 115 8.40 11.74 -17.15
C ALA A 115 8.67 10.50 -16.26
N LYS A 116 8.98 10.69 -14.97
CA LYS A 116 9.15 9.60 -14.01
C LYS A 116 7.86 8.84 -13.76
N GLU A 117 6.73 9.55 -13.65
CA GLU A 117 5.40 8.96 -13.48
C GLU A 117 5.02 8.09 -14.70
N ILE A 118 5.25 8.60 -15.92
CA ILE A 118 5.05 7.84 -17.17
C ILE A 118 5.95 6.60 -17.22
N ALA A 119 7.25 6.74 -16.89
CA ALA A 119 8.18 5.61 -16.89
C ALA A 119 7.77 4.52 -15.89
N LEU A 120 7.28 4.91 -14.71
CA LEU A 120 6.80 3.97 -13.69
C LEU A 120 5.53 3.24 -14.15
N GLN A 121 4.59 3.94 -14.77
CA GLN A 121 3.37 3.36 -15.34
C GLN A 121 3.69 2.36 -16.46
N VAL A 122 4.61 2.71 -17.36
CA VAL A 122 5.07 1.82 -18.44
C VAL A 122 5.78 0.60 -17.87
N HIS A 123 6.60 0.73 -16.83
CA HIS A 123 7.27 -0.41 -16.20
C HIS A 123 6.28 -1.38 -15.54
N ILE A 124 5.29 -0.86 -14.82
CA ILE A 124 4.24 -1.66 -14.19
C ILE A 124 3.38 -2.36 -15.25
N ALA A 125 3.04 -1.67 -16.34
CA ALA A 125 2.29 -2.24 -17.46
C ALA A 125 3.11 -3.26 -18.27
N GLY A 126 4.41 -3.01 -18.47
CA GLY A 126 5.34 -3.91 -19.15
C GLY A 126 5.57 -5.21 -18.38
N GLN A 127 5.61 -5.14 -17.05
CA GLN A 127 5.67 -6.33 -16.19
C GLN A 127 4.39 -7.18 -16.22
N LYS A 128 3.25 -6.63 -16.66
CA LYS A 128 2.05 -7.43 -16.94
C LYS A 128 2.13 -8.17 -18.28
N LYS A 129 2.96 -7.71 -19.23
CA LYS A 129 3.14 -8.34 -20.55
C LYS A 129 4.24 -9.41 -20.60
N LEU A 130 5.19 -9.42 -19.65
CA LEU A 130 6.26 -10.43 -19.56
C LEU A 130 5.87 -11.64 -18.68
N LYS A 131 4.66 -12.17 -18.90
CA LYS A 131 4.29 -13.51 -18.44
C LYS A 131 3.90 -14.34 -19.66
N TRP A 132 4.92 -14.76 -20.40
CA TRP A 132 4.93 -16.02 -21.13
C TRP A 132 6.04 -16.84 -20.50
#